data_AF-A0A423U2D5-F1
#
_entry.id   AF-A0A423U2D5-F1
#
_cell.length_a   1.000
_cell.length_b   1.000
_cell.length_c   1.000
_cell.angle_alpha   90.00
_cell.angle_beta   90.00
_cell.angle_gamma   90.00
#
_symmetry.space_group_name_H-M   'P 1'
#
loop_
_entity.id
_entity.type
_entity.pdbx_description
1 polymer ?
#
loop_
_entity_poly.entity_id
_entity_poly.type
_entity_poly.pdbx_seq_one_letter_code
_entity_poly.pdbx_strand_id
1 'polypeptide(L)'
;MPYVIMTVLLIRGALLPGAADGLLYYIKPSISALSKPQVWYEAAQQVFFSVGAGFGVHLSYASYNNFNNNCYRDCLITSLVNAFTSFYSGLVIFTYLGYMAFKQKTDIGTVATDGPGLVFQVYPEAVATLPGSQFWSCLFFLMLISLGAKNTLTAPSTL
;
A
#
# COMPACT_ATOMS: atom_id res chain seq x y z
N MET A 1 4.02 13.20 -5.01
CA MET A 1 4.01 13.43 -3.55
C MET A 1 3.98 12.11 -2.76
N PRO A 2 3.02 11.16 -2.94
CA PRO A 2 3.03 9.89 -2.19
C PRO A 2 4.30 9.06 -2.40
N TYR A 3 4.76 8.88 -3.65
CA TYR A 3 5.98 8.14 -3.94
C TYR A 3 7.24 8.71 -3.28
N VAL A 4 7.33 10.03 -3.12
CA VAL A 4 8.48 10.68 -2.46
C VAL A 4 8.46 10.31 -0.97
N ILE A 5 7.31 10.43 -0.32
CA ILE A 5 7.16 10.06 1.10
C ILE A 5 7.43 8.57 1.31
N MET A 6 6.87 7.71 0.46
CA MET A 6 7.10 6.27 0.52
C MET A 6 8.57 5.91 0.35
N THR A 7 9.30 6.61 -0.52
CA THR A 7 10.74 6.39 -0.71
C THR A 7 11.55 6.84 0.51
N VAL A 8 11.23 7.99 1.09
CA VAL A 8 11.88 8.46 2.33
C VAL A 8 11.62 7.49 3.49
N LEU A 9 10.38 7.01 3.63
CA LEU A 9 10.00 6.01 4.64
C LEU A 9 10.68 4.66 4.37
N LEU A 10 10.79 4.22 3.12
CA LEU A 10 11.47 2.98 2.77
C LEU A 10 12.95 3.03 3.14
N ILE A 11 13.64 4.11 2.78
CA ILE A 11 15.06 4.30 3.12
C ILE A 11 15.21 4.29 4.64
N ARG A 12 14.36 5.03 5.37
CA ARG A 12 14.42 5.07 6.83
C ARG A 12 14.13 3.71 7.47
N GLY A 13 13.09 3.02 6.98
CA GLY A 13 12.63 1.73 7.46
C GLY A 13 13.64 0.62 7.21
N ALA A 14 14.26 0.59 6.04
CA ALA A 14 15.30 -0.38 5.69
C ALA A 14 16.55 -0.28 6.59
N LEU A 15 16.80 0.89 7.19
CA LEU A 15 17.89 1.12 8.14
C LEU A 15 17.54 0.70 9.58
N LEU A 16 16.33 0.22 9.84
CA LEU A 16 15.92 -0.22 11.18
C LEU A 16 16.33 -1.68 11.44
N PRO A 17 16.65 -2.03 12.70
CA PRO A 17 16.92 -3.42 13.05
C PRO A 17 15.66 -4.26 12.85
N GLY A 18 15.79 -5.49 12.34
CA GLY A 18 14.65 -6.36 12.03
C GLY A 18 13.93 -6.07 10.71
N ALA A 19 14.28 -5.01 9.98
CA ALA A 19 13.64 -4.68 8.69
C ALA A 19 13.82 -5.79 7.64
N ALA A 20 14.98 -6.46 7.63
CA ALA A 20 15.25 -7.57 6.73
C ALA A 20 14.31 -8.76 6.96
N ASP A 21 13.99 -9.08 8.22
CA ASP A 21 13.05 -10.16 8.56
C ASP A 21 11.64 -9.83 8.07
N GLY A 22 11.23 -8.57 8.19
CA GLY A 22 9.98 -8.05 7.64
C GLY A 22 9.89 -8.19 6.11
N LEU A 23 10.94 -7.77 5.40
CA LEU A 23 11.00 -7.90 3.94
C LEU A 23 11.02 -9.37 3.49
N LEU A 24 11.74 -10.23 4.21
CA LEU A 24 11.76 -11.67 3.94
C LEU A 24 10.37 -12.27 4.15
N TYR A 25 9.68 -11.90 5.22
CA TYR A 25 8.30 -12.34 5.48
C TYR A 25 7.35 -11.94 4.33
N TYR A 26 7.49 -10.72 3.80
CA TYR A 26 6.66 -10.24 2.70
C TYR A 26 6.87 -11.01 1.38
N ILE A 27 8.13 -11.29 1.04
CA ILE A 27 8.49 -11.82 -0.28
C ILE A 27 8.51 -13.35 -0.30
N LYS A 28 8.69 -14.01 0.85
CA LYS A 28 8.83 -15.47 0.95
C LYS A 28 7.57 -16.18 0.43
N PRO A 29 7.65 -16.92 -0.69
CA PRO A 29 6.47 -17.54 -1.27
C PRO A 29 6.05 -18.77 -0.47
N SER A 30 4.74 -18.92 -0.25
CA SER A 30 4.13 -20.14 0.29
C SER A 30 3.41 -20.90 -0.83
N ILE A 31 4.10 -21.86 -1.45
CA ILE A 31 3.54 -22.61 -2.60
C ILE A 31 2.29 -23.39 -2.21
N SER A 32 2.24 -23.92 -0.98
CA SER A 32 1.06 -24.62 -0.45
C SER A 32 -0.18 -23.72 -0.32
N ALA A 33 -0.01 -22.40 -0.25
CA ALA A 33 -1.14 -21.47 -0.22
C ALA A 33 -1.85 -21.38 -1.58
N LEU A 34 -1.13 -21.57 -2.70
CA LEU A 34 -1.69 -21.50 -4.05
C LEU A 34 -2.71 -22.61 -4.34
N SER A 35 -2.62 -23.74 -3.61
CA SER A 35 -3.58 -24.84 -3.71
C SER A 35 -4.93 -24.52 -3.07
N LYS A 36 -5.04 -23.44 -2.29
CA LYS A 36 -6.27 -23.07 -1.59
C LYS A 36 -7.11 -22.15 -2.49
N PRO A 37 -8.37 -22.51 -2.85
CA PRO A 37 -9.23 -21.66 -3.66
C PRO A 37 -9.47 -20.27 -3.07
N GLN A 38 -9.49 -20.18 -1.74
CA GLN A 38 -9.66 -18.92 -1.01
C GLN A 38 -8.61 -17.87 -1.39
N VAL A 39 -7.35 -18.26 -1.61
CA VAL A 39 -6.28 -17.32 -1.99
C VAL A 39 -6.56 -16.69 -3.35
N TRP A 40 -7.16 -17.42 -4.28
CA TRP A 40 -7.54 -16.90 -5.59
C TRP A 40 -8.76 -15.99 -5.52
N TYR A 41 -9.73 -16.33 -4.67
CA TYR A 41 -10.89 -15.48 -4.43
C TYR A 41 -10.47 -14.13 -3.85
N GLU A 42 -9.63 -14.12 -2.82
CA GLU A 42 -9.09 -12.90 -2.20
C GLU A 42 -8.24 -12.10 -3.19
N ALA A 43 -7.39 -12.75 -3.98
CA ALA A 43 -6.61 -12.08 -5.01
C ALA A 43 -7.50 -11.40 -6.07
N ALA A 44 -8.56 -12.08 -6.53
CA ALA A 44 -9.50 -11.51 -7.50
C ALA A 44 -10.24 -10.30 -6.93
N GLN A 45 -10.72 -10.38 -5.69
CA GLN A 45 -11.34 -9.25 -5.00
C GLN A 45 -10.36 -8.08 -4.86
N GLN A 46 -9.13 -8.36 -4.41
CA GLN A 46 -8.09 -7.35 -4.22
C GLN A 46 -7.79 -6.61 -5.54
N VAL A 47 -7.63 -7.33 -6.65
CA VAL A 47 -7.39 -6.72 -7.97
C VAL A 47 -8.60 -5.88 -8.41
N PHE A 48 -9.82 -6.41 -8.27
CA PHE A 48 -11.04 -5.74 -8.68
C PHE A 48 -11.26 -4.41 -7.93
N PHE A 49 -11.14 -4.44 -6.60
CA PHE A 49 -11.29 -3.25 -5.76
C PHE A 49 -10.09 -2.29 -5.87
N SER A 50 -8.87 -2.81 -6.07
CA SER A 50 -7.68 -1.96 -6.22
C SER A 50 -7.70 -1.15 -7.51
N VAL A 51 -8.11 -1.75 -8.64
CA VAL A 51 -8.24 -1.02 -9.91
C VAL A 51 -9.50 -0.17 -9.92
N GLY A 52 -10.55 -0.55 -9.19
CA GLY A 52 -11.83 0.15 -9.21
C GLY A 52 -12.60 -0.10 -10.52
N ALA A 53 -12.47 -1.29 -11.10
CA ALA A 53 -13.20 -1.66 -12.30
C ALA A 53 -14.71 -1.74 -12.03
N GLY A 54 -15.54 -1.20 -12.92
CA GLY A 54 -17.00 -1.31 -12.82
C GLY A 54 -17.70 -0.27 -11.93
N PHE A 55 -16.98 0.62 -11.25
CA PHE A 55 -17.56 1.69 -10.41
C PHE A 55 -17.90 2.99 -11.17
N GLY A 56 -17.84 3.00 -12.50
CA GLY A 56 -18.14 4.19 -13.31
C GLY A 56 -17.03 5.26 -13.37
N VAL A 57 -16.09 5.27 -12.42
CA VAL A 57 -14.99 6.28 -12.34
C VAL A 57 -14.16 6.33 -13.62
N HIS A 58 -13.73 5.16 -14.11
CA HIS A 58 -12.95 5.07 -15.35
C HIS A 58 -13.75 5.49 -16.58
N LEU A 59 -15.07 5.24 -16.60
CA LEU A 59 -15.95 5.66 -17.68
C LEU A 59 -16.11 7.18 -17.70
N SER A 60 -16.32 7.78 -16.53
CA SER A 60 -16.34 9.24 -16.37
C SER A 60 -15.02 9.88 -16.77
N TYR A 61 -13.86 9.32 -16.42
CA TYR A 61 -12.58 9.86 -16.87
C TYR A 61 -12.34 9.68 -18.37
N ALA A 62 -12.75 8.54 -18.94
CA ALA A 62 -12.64 8.32 -20.36
C ALA A 62 -13.55 9.25 -21.18
N SER A 63 -14.68 9.73 -20.65
CA SER A 63 -15.57 10.66 -21.36
C SER A 63 -14.95 12.05 -21.59
N TYR A 64 -13.95 12.44 -20.79
CA TYR A 64 -13.18 13.68 -20.96
C TYR A 64 -11.94 13.51 -21.86
N ASN A 65 -11.62 12.30 -22.32
CA ASN A 65 -10.49 12.08 -23.21
C ASN A 65 -10.80 12.52 -24.66
N ASN A 66 -9.75 12.87 -25.40
CA ASN A 66 -9.86 13.05 -26.84
C ASN A 66 -10.32 11.75 -27.52
N PHE A 67 -11.16 11.86 -28.56
CA PHE A 67 -11.74 10.70 -29.26
C PHE A 67 -10.69 9.73 -29.83
N ASN A 68 -9.56 10.26 -30.31
CA ASN A 68 -8.46 9.45 -30.86
C ASN A 68 -7.36 9.14 -29.82
N ASN A 69 -7.63 9.30 -28.52
CA ASN A 69 -6.68 8.94 -27.48
C ASN A 69 -6.49 7.41 -27.39
N ASN A 70 -5.26 6.96 -27.15
CA ASN A 70 -4.96 5.54 -27.01
C ASN A 70 -5.31 5.03 -25.60
N CYS A 71 -6.60 4.79 -25.36
CA CYS A 71 -7.10 4.32 -24.07
C CYS A 71 -6.57 2.93 -23.67
N TYR A 72 -6.19 2.09 -24.64
CA TYR A 72 -5.60 0.78 -24.37
C TYR A 72 -4.23 0.90 -23.69
N ARG A 73 -3.37 1.79 -24.20
CA ARG A 73 -2.07 2.09 -23.60
C ARG A 73 -2.24 2.66 -22.19
N ASP A 74 -3.17 3.58 -22.01
CA ASP A 74 -3.42 4.20 -20.71
C ASP A 74 -3.92 3.18 -19.69
N CYS A 75 -4.81 2.26 -20.09
CA CYS A 75 -5.27 1.15 -19.26
C CYS A 75 -4.11 0.24 -18.81
N LEU A 76 -3.19 -0.12 -19.72
CA LEU A 76 -2.04 -0.94 -19.36
C LEU A 76 -1.10 -0.22 -18.38
N ILE A 77 -0.77 1.04 -18.67
CA ILE A 77 0.15 1.82 -17.82
C ILE A 77 -0.45 2.02 -16.43
N THR A 78 -1.72 2.44 -16.35
CA THR A 78 -2.39 2.68 -15.06
C THR A 78 -2.49 1.40 -14.24
N SER A 79 -2.83 0.26 -14.87
CA SER A 79 -2.88 -1.04 -14.19
C SER A 79 -1.51 -1.48 -13.66
N LEU A 80 -0.45 -1.30 -14.45
CA LEU A 80 0.93 -1.62 -14.04
C LEU A 80 1.41 -0.73 -12.90
N VAL A 81 1.16 0.58 -12.98
CA VAL A 81 1.50 1.55 -11.94
C VAL A 81 0.75 1.23 -10.64
N ASN A 82 -0.53 0.87 -10.72
CA ASN A 82 -1.31 0.43 -9.57
C ASN A 82 -0.69 -0.80 -8.89
N ALA A 83 -0.39 -1.85 -9.66
CA ALA A 83 0.24 -3.05 -9.13
C ALA A 83 1.63 -2.77 -8.51
N PHE A 84 2.45 -1.97 -9.19
CA PHE A 84 3.75 -1.55 -8.68
C PHE A 84 3.64 -0.76 -7.38
N THR A 85 2.67 0.16 -7.30
CA THR A 85 2.44 0.97 -6.09
C THR A 85 2.05 0.10 -4.90
N SER A 86 1.18 -0.89 -5.12
CA SER A 86 0.78 -1.86 -4.09
C SER A 86 1.95 -2.74 -3.64
N PHE A 87 2.80 -3.18 -4.56
CA PHE A 87 4.01 -3.92 -4.20
C PHE A 87 5.01 -3.04 -3.43
N TYR A 88 5.24 -1.83 -3.91
CA TYR A 88 6.15 -0.86 -3.29
C TYR A 88 5.69 -0.46 -1.89
N SER A 89 4.38 -0.26 -1.70
CA SER A 89 3.81 0.04 -0.38
C SER A 89 3.99 -1.13 0.59
N GLY A 90 3.83 -2.36 0.12
CA GLY A 90 4.14 -3.57 0.89
C GLY A 90 5.58 -3.54 1.42
N LEU A 91 6.57 -3.23 0.57
CA LEU A 91 7.97 -3.10 1.01
C LEU A 91 8.12 -2.08 2.15
N VAL A 92 7.50 -0.90 2.01
CA VAL A 92 7.54 0.13 3.07
C VAL A 92 6.94 -0.42 4.36
N ILE A 93 5.71 -0.95 4.31
CA ILE A 93 4.99 -1.44 5.49
C ILE A 93 5.78 -2.53 6.22
N PHE A 94 6.29 -3.51 5.48
CA PHE A 94 6.94 -4.67 6.08
C PHE A 94 8.31 -4.34 6.70
N THR A 95 9.02 -3.29 6.26
CA THR A 95 10.22 -2.83 7.00
C THR A 95 9.90 -2.36 8.43
N TYR A 96 8.77 -1.66 8.62
CA TYR A 96 8.35 -1.18 9.95
C TYR A 96 7.73 -2.30 10.80
N LEU A 97 7.01 -3.24 10.18
CA LEU A 97 6.52 -4.44 10.88
C LEU A 97 7.67 -5.32 11.38
N GLY A 98 8.70 -5.54 10.56
CA GLY A 98 9.90 -6.26 10.97
C GLY A 98 10.62 -5.59 12.15
N TYR A 99 10.73 -4.27 12.11
CA TYR A 99 11.26 -3.48 13.23
C TYR A 99 10.43 -3.61 14.52
N MET A 100 9.10 -3.56 14.40
CA MET A 100 8.20 -3.73 15.55
C MET A 100 8.30 -5.13 16.15
N ALA A 101 8.30 -6.17 15.31
CA ALA A 101 8.47 -7.54 15.74
C ALA A 101 9.81 -7.75 16.47
N PHE A 102 10.90 -7.20 15.91
CA PHE A 102 12.23 -7.22 16.55
C PHE A 102 12.23 -6.53 17.92
N LYS A 103 11.62 -5.34 18.01
CA LYS A 103 11.59 -4.56 19.25
C LYS A 103 10.74 -5.22 20.34
N GLN A 104 9.59 -5.79 19.97
CA GLN A 104 8.66 -6.47 20.88
C GLN A 104 9.05 -7.93 21.16
N LYS A 105 10.08 -8.45 20.48
CA LYS A 105 10.52 -9.87 20.55
C LYS A 105 9.37 -10.85 20.26
N THR A 106 8.57 -10.53 19.25
CA THR A 106 7.41 -11.33 18.82
C THR A 106 7.54 -11.73 17.35
N ASP A 107 6.67 -12.64 16.90
CA ASP A 107 6.61 -13.03 15.49
C ASP A 107 5.93 -11.94 14.63
N ILE A 108 6.41 -11.75 13.39
CA ILE A 108 5.88 -10.73 12.48
C ILE A 108 4.39 -10.94 12.20
N GLY A 109 3.92 -12.19 12.13
CA GLY A 109 2.50 -12.50 11.91
C GLY A 109 1.58 -12.00 13.02
N THR A 110 2.11 -11.70 14.22
CA THR A 110 1.31 -11.15 15.33
C THR A 110 1.11 -9.63 15.23
N VAL A 111 2.04 -8.94 14.56
CA VAL A 111 1.98 -7.48 14.34
C VAL A 111 1.44 -7.13 12.95
N ALA A 112 1.55 -8.05 11.99
CA ALA A 112 1.00 -7.96 10.65
C ALA A 112 -0.51 -8.22 10.67
N THR A 113 -1.27 -7.21 11.09
CA THR A 113 -2.73 -7.18 11.00
C THR A 113 -3.18 -6.50 9.71
N ASP A 114 -4.36 -6.86 9.21
CA ASP A 114 -4.97 -6.19 8.06
C ASP A 114 -5.89 -5.04 8.50
N GLY A 115 -6.13 -4.10 7.57
CA GLY A 115 -7.12 -3.04 7.73
C GLY A 115 -6.63 -1.81 8.51
N PRO A 116 -7.56 -0.98 9.03
CA PRO A 116 -7.23 0.32 9.63
C PRO A 116 -6.30 0.22 10.85
N GLY A 117 -6.36 -0.88 11.61
CA GLY A 117 -5.51 -1.09 12.79
C GLY A 117 -4.02 -1.05 12.48
N LEU A 118 -3.60 -1.60 11.34
CA LEU A 118 -2.22 -1.55 10.89
C LEU A 118 -1.73 -0.10 10.74
N VAL A 119 -2.54 0.73 10.11
CA VAL A 119 -2.22 2.12 9.76
C VAL A 119 -2.36 3.06 10.95
N PHE A 120 -3.32 2.82 11.85
CA PHE A 120 -3.64 3.75 12.94
C PHE A 120 -3.15 3.32 14.31
N GLN A 121 -2.62 2.10 14.45
CA GLN A 121 -2.07 1.60 15.71
C GLN A 121 -0.61 1.18 15.55
N VAL A 122 -0.35 0.15 14.72
CA VAL A 122 0.98 -0.47 14.62
C VAL A 122 2.01 0.50 14.02
N TYR A 123 1.64 1.21 12.95
CA TYR A 123 2.55 2.12 12.26
C TYR A 123 2.90 3.38 13.08
N PRO A 124 1.92 4.09 13.70
CA PRO A 124 2.22 5.22 14.58
C PRO A 124 3.05 4.79 15.80
N GLU A 125 2.80 3.60 16.35
CA GLU A 125 3.62 3.04 17.43
C GLU A 125 5.07 2.83 16.97
N ALA A 126 5.29 2.24 15.78
CA ALA A 126 6.63 2.08 15.21
C ALA A 126 7.35 3.42 15.03
N VAL A 127 6.65 4.38 14.42
CA VAL A 127 7.17 5.71 14.12
C VAL A 127 7.45 6.54 15.38
N ALA A 128 6.62 6.41 16.42
CA ALA A 128 6.79 7.10 17.70
C ALA A 128 8.12 6.77 18.40
N THR A 129 8.70 5.62 18.07
CA THR A 129 9.96 5.15 18.67
C THR A 129 11.21 5.65 17.95
N LEU A 130 11.05 6.32 16.80
CA LEU A 130 12.16 6.87 16.03
C LEU A 130 12.61 8.23 16.59
N PRO A 131 13.91 8.56 16.52
CA PRO A 131 14.37 9.92 16.82
C PRO A 131 13.73 10.92 15.83
N GLY A 132 13.19 12.02 16.36
CA GLY A 132 12.43 13.00 15.58
C GLY A 132 11.06 12.49 15.14
N SER A 133 10.39 11.66 15.97
CA SER A 133 9.10 11.02 15.66
C SER A 133 8.02 11.98 15.15
N GLN A 134 8.02 13.24 15.58
CA GLN A 134 7.09 14.26 15.10
C GLN A 134 7.15 14.44 13.58
N PHE A 135 8.36 14.51 13.01
CA PHE A 135 8.57 14.67 11.56
C PHE A 135 8.02 13.48 10.78
N TRP A 136 8.34 12.26 11.23
CA TRP A 136 7.91 11.02 10.59
C TRP A 136 6.40 10.81 10.68
N SER A 137 5.79 11.13 11.83
CA SER A 137 4.34 11.08 12.02
C SER A 137 3.62 12.07 11.10
N CYS A 138 4.11 13.31 11.01
CA CYS A 138 3.55 14.29 10.08
C CYS A 138 3.61 13.80 8.63
N LEU A 139 4.76 13.27 8.17
CA LEU A 139 4.89 12.74 6.81
C LEU A 139 3.92 11.58 6.54
N PHE A 140 3.78 10.66 7.50
CA PHE A 140 2.89 9.51 7.37
C PHE A 140 1.42 9.94 7.29
N PHE A 141 0.95 10.81 8.18
CA PHE A 141 -0.43 11.28 8.14
C PHE A 141 -0.71 12.17 6.93
N LEU A 142 0.25 12.99 6.48
CA LEU A 142 0.12 13.74 5.23
C LEU A 142 -0.03 12.82 4.01
N MET A 143 0.69 11.68 4.00
CA MET A 143 0.52 10.65 2.98
C MET A 143 -0.88 10.03 3.03
N LEU A 144 -1.40 9.69 4.22
CA LEU A 144 -2.75 9.13 4.37
C LEU A 144 -3.84 10.11 3.92
N ILE A 145 -3.74 11.38 4.31
CA ILE A 145 -4.66 12.43 3.87
C ILE A 145 -4.59 12.60 2.35
N SER A 146 -3.39 12.58 1.77
CA SER A 146 -3.22 12.70 0.32
C SER A 146 -3.80 11.51 -0.45
N LEU A 147 -3.73 10.31 0.11
CA LEU A 147 -4.36 9.11 -0.47
C LEU A 147 -5.89 9.18 -0.36
N GLY A 148 -6.41 9.53 0.82
CA GLY A 148 -7.85 9.68 1.04
C GLY A 148 -8.47 10.79 0.18
N ALA A 149 -7.83 11.96 0.11
CA ALA A 149 -8.31 13.08 -0.68
C ALA A 149 -8.42 12.74 -2.17
N LYS A 150 -7.45 12.01 -2.74
CA LYS A 150 -7.51 11.57 -4.15
C LYS A 150 -8.71 10.67 -4.41
N ASN A 151 -8.93 9.68 -3.55
CA ASN A 151 -10.03 8.73 -3.69
C ASN A 151 -11.40 9.43 -3.53
N THR A 152 -11.51 10.39 -2.62
CA THR A 152 -12.74 11.17 -2.44
C THR A 152 -12.99 12.12 -3.60
N LEU A 153 -11.98 12.77 -4.17
CA LEU A 153 -12.14 13.67 -5.33
C LEU A 153 -12.52 12.92 -6.61
N THR A 154 -12.19 11.63 -6.72
CA THR A 154 -12.59 10.79 -7.86
C THR A 154 -14.04 10.31 -7.80
N ALA A 155 -14.68 10.33 -6.63
CA ALA A 155 -16.04 9.82 -6.41
C ALA A 155 -17.20 10.76 -6.88
N PRO A 156 -17.16 12.09 -6.73
CA PRO A 156 -18.24 12.96 -7.19
C PRO A 156 -18.26 13.17 -8.72
N SER A 157 -17.21 12.78 -9.46
CA SER A 157 -17.20 12.83 -10.93
C SER A 157 -18.01 11.69 -11.60
N THR A 158 -18.59 10.78 -10.83
CA THR A 158 -19.41 9.66 -11.31
C THR A 158 -20.91 9.78 -11.02
N LEU A 159 -21.33 10.84 -10.32
CA LEU A 159 -22.72 11.20 -10.08
C LEU A 159 -23.09 12.41 -10.95
#